data_AF-A0A2S5VY67-F1
#
_entry.id   AF-A0A2S5VY67-F1
#
_cell.length_a   1.000
_cell.length_b   1.000
_cell.length_c   1.000
_cell.angle_alpha   90.00
_cell.angle_beta   90.00
_cell.angle_gamma   90.00
#
_symmetry.space_group_name_H-M   'P 1'
#
loop_
_entity.id
_entity.type
_entity.pdbx_description
1 polymer ?
#
loop_
_entity_poly.entity_id
_entity_poly.type
_entity_poly.pdbx_seq_one_letter_code
_entity_poly.pdbx_strand_id
1 'polypeptide(L)'
;MITLSGSAPPAEQIRDQIVGLIAAGQLAADQRLSSVRQLAKDLDVAPGTVGKAYKALETEGYLTTRTGGGTRVSHRADTTPRPVLEAARHLADASTHAEIGLDDAVRILRAIWPEQHREASEPKDAAPHP
;
A
#
# COMPACT_ATOMS: atom_id res chain seq x y z
N MET A 1 -6.56 -8.22 -6.50
CA MET A 1 -5.56 -8.90 -7.35
C MET A 1 -4.47 -7.88 -7.66
N ILE A 2 -3.18 -8.24 -7.57
CA ILE A 2 -2.08 -7.30 -7.90
C ILE A 2 -1.87 -7.34 -9.43
N THR A 3 -1.79 -6.19 -10.09
CA THR A 3 -1.61 -6.07 -11.54
C THR A 3 -0.57 -5.00 -11.87
N LEU A 4 0.34 -5.26 -12.80
CA LEU A 4 1.35 -4.28 -13.23
C LEU A 4 0.84 -3.52 -14.45
N SER A 5 0.63 -2.21 -14.33
CA SER A 5 0.01 -1.41 -15.41
C SER A 5 0.56 0.02 -15.51
N GLY A 6 1.59 0.37 -14.72
CA GLY A 6 2.14 1.73 -14.66
C GLY A 6 3.57 1.87 -15.22
N SER A 7 4.04 3.12 -15.26
CA SER A 7 5.41 3.49 -15.65
C SER A 7 6.44 3.38 -14.53
N ALA A 8 6.02 3.19 -13.27
CA ALA A 8 6.92 3.07 -12.14
C ALA A 8 7.68 1.72 -12.18
N PRO A 9 8.84 1.60 -11.53
CA PRO A 9 9.53 0.32 -11.40
C PRO A 9 8.59 -0.76 -10.81
N PRO A 10 8.61 -2.01 -11.32
CA PRO A 10 7.67 -3.04 -10.87
C PRO A 10 7.67 -3.30 -9.36
N ALA A 11 8.81 -3.13 -8.68
CA ALA A 11 8.89 -3.27 -7.22
C ALA A 11 8.07 -2.20 -6.49
N GLU A 12 8.06 -0.96 -6.99
CA GLU A 12 7.28 0.14 -6.42
C GLU A 12 5.78 -0.07 -6.67
N GLN A 13 5.41 -0.53 -7.88
CA GLN A 13 4.03 -0.87 -8.18
C GLN A 13 3.47 -1.97 -7.27
N ILE A 14 4.28 -3.00 -6.96
CA ILE A 14 3.89 -4.08 -6.05
C ILE A 14 3.74 -3.54 -4.62
N ARG A 15 4.69 -2.70 -4.17
CA ARG A 15 4.61 -2.05 -2.85
C ARG A 15 3.31 -1.26 -2.72
N ASP A 16 3.07 -0.33 -3.65
CA ASP A 16 1.94 0.59 -3.59
C ASP A 16 0.59 -0.13 -3.62
N GLN A 17 0.49 -1.20 -4.42
CA GLN A 17 -0.71 -2.03 -4.42
C GLN A 17 -0.92 -2.75 -3.09
N ILE A 18 0.12 -3.34 -2.51
CA ILE A 18 -0.02 -4.01 -1.20
C ILE A 18 -0.41 -2.99 -0.12
N VAL A 19 0.21 -1.82 -0.09
CA VAL A 19 -0.17 -0.73 0.83
C VAL A 19 -1.64 -0.33 0.61
N GLY A 20 -2.06 -0.13 -0.64
CA GLY A 20 -3.45 0.21 -0.95
C GLY A 20 -4.44 -0.86 -0.51
N LEU A 21 -4.11 -2.15 -0.68
CA LEU A 21 -4.93 -3.27 -0.24
C LEU A 21 -5.04 -3.34 1.29
N ILE A 22 -3.94 -3.09 2.02
CA ILE A 22 -3.95 -3.00 3.48
C ILE A 22 -4.78 -1.80 3.94
N ALA A 23 -4.56 -0.63 3.35
CA ALA A 23 -5.28 0.60 3.69
C ALA A 23 -6.79 0.47 3.45
N ALA A 24 -7.18 -0.24 2.38
CA ALA A 24 -8.57 -0.55 2.07
C ALA A 24 -9.18 -1.68 2.94
N GLY A 25 -8.40 -2.28 3.85
CA GLY A 25 -8.83 -3.40 4.70
C GLY A 25 -9.02 -4.72 3.95
N GLN A 26 -8.53 -4.84 2.71
CA GLN A 26 -8.60 -6.08 1.92
C GLN A 26 -7.51 -7.07 2.31
N LEU A 27 -6.43 -6.60 2.93
CA LEU A 27 -5.41 -7.41 3.59
C LEU A 27 -5.47 -7.15 5.09
N ALA A 28 -5.94 -8.14 5.85
CA ALA A 28 -6.09 -8.03 7.30
C ALA A 28 -4.76 -8.20 8.03
N ALA A 29 -4.67 -7.66 9.26
CA ALA A 29 -3.52 -7.89 10.13
C ALA A 29 -3.27 -9.39 10.35
N ASP A 30 -2.00 -9.79 10.40
CA ASP A 30 -1.51 -11.18 10.45
C ASP A 30 -1.89 -12.07 9.25
N GLN A 31 -2.58 -11.52 8.24
CA GLN A 31 -2.87 -12.26 7.03
C GLN A 31 -1.58 -12.65 6.31
N ARG A 32 -1.48 -13.93 5.93
CA ARG A 32 -0.33 -14.45 5.19
C ARG A 32 -0.38 -14.02 3.73
N LEU A 33 0.75 -13.49 3.25
CA LEU A 33 0.94 -13.16 1.84
C LEU A 33 1.48 -14.35 1.05
N SER A 34 1.26 -14.30 -0.27
CA SER A 34 1.95 -15.17 -1.22
C SER A 34 3.46 -15.09 -1.03
N SER A 35 4.14 -16.22 -1.18
CA SER A 35 5.60 -16.23 -1.15
C SER A 35 6.18 -15.37 -2.28
N VAL A 36 7.40 -14.87 -2.11
CA VAL A 36 8.13 -14.11 -3.14
C VAL A 36 8.12 -14.85 -4.48
N ARG A 37 8.37 -16.17 -4.46
CA ARG A 37 8.41 -16.99 -5.68
C ARG A 37 7.03 -17.15 -6.32
N GLN A 38 5.98 -17.33 -5.51
CA GLN A 38 4.62 -17.47 -6.02
C GLN A 38 4.14 -16.17 -6.65
N LEU A 39 4.28 -15.05 -5.94
CA LEU A 39 3.85 -13.76 -6.46
C LEU A 39 4.66 -13.34 -7.69
N ALA A 40 5.95 -13.65 -7.72
CA ALA A 40 6.79 -13.41 -8.90
C ALA A 40 6.29 -14.18 -10.13
N LYS A 41 5.86 -15.44 -9.94
CA LYS A 41 5.26 -16.26 -10.99
C LYS A 41 3.91 -15.69 -11.45
N ASP A 42 3.05 -15.31 -10.51
CA ASP A 42 1.72 -14.80 -10.81
C ASP A 42 1.76 -13.46 -11.57
N LEU A 43 2.80 -12.64 -11.32
CA LEU A 43 3.02 -11.35 -11.97
C LEU A 43 3.98 -11.39 -13.16
N ASP A 44 4.56 -12.56 -13.47
CA ASP A 44 5.61 -12.74 -14.48
C ASP A 44 6.80 -11.75 -14.34
N VAL A 45 7.34 -11.65 -13.12
CA VAL A 45 8.50 -10.78 -12.82
C VAL A 45 9.64 -11.53 -12.16
N ALA A 46 10.83 -10.95 -12.19
CA ALA A 46 11.98 -11.49 -11.46
C ALA A 46 11.69 -11.58 -9.94
N PRO A 47 12.01 -12.70 -9.27
CA PRO A 47 11.81 -12.84 -7.83
C PRO A 47 12.50 -11.76 -6.99
N GLY A 48 13.64 -11.23 -7.47
CA GLY A 48 14.34 -10.11 -6.82
C GLY A 48 13.52 -8.82 -6.77
N THR A 49 12.62 -8.60 -7.72
CA THR A 49 11.70 -7.45 -7.75
C THR A 49 10.68 -7.54 -6.61
N VAL A 50 10.03 -8.69 -6.47
CA VAL A 50 9.09 -8.94 -5.37
C VAL A 50 9.82 -8.90 -4.03
N GLY A 51 11.02 -9.47 -3.95
CA GLY A 51 11.85 -9.42 -2.75
C GLY A 51 12.19 -7.99 -2.33
N LYS A 52 12.52 -7.10 -3.28
CA LYS A 52 12.73 -5.67 -3.02
C LYS A 52 11.46 -5.00 -2.47
N ALA A 53 10.31 -5.27 -3.08
CA ALA A 53 9.03 -4.72 -2.62
C ALA A 53 8.70 -5.17 -1.20
N TYR A 54 8.80 -6.47 -0.90
CA TYR A 54 8.52 -7.01 0.44
C TYR A 54 9.49 -6.46 1.49
N LYS A 55 10.77 -6.32 1.15
CA LYS A 55 11.78 -5.73 2.05
C LYS A 55 11.47 -4.27 2.36
N ALA A 56 11.04 -3.49 1.37
CA ALA A 56 10.61 -2.10 1.58
C ALA A 56 9.40 -2.05 2.52
N LEU A 57 8.37 -2.85 2.25
CA LEU A 57 7.16 -2.93 3.08
C LEU A 57 7.45 -3.39 4.52
N GLU A 58 8.41 -4.29 4.72
CA GLU A 58 8.86 -4.72 6.05
C GLU A 58 9.60 -3.59 6.78
N THR A 59 10.44 -2.84 6.07
CA THR A 59 11.16 -1.67 6.61
C THR A 59 10.20 -0.56 7.03
N GLU A 60 9.15 -0.34 6.23
CA GLU A 60 8.07 0.62 6.50
C GLU A 60 7.09 0.12 7.59
N GLY A 61 7.20 -1.14 8.00
CA GLY A 61 6.38 -1.71 9.09
C GLY A 61 5.01 -2.25 8.66
N TYR A 62 4.72 -2.30 7.36
CA TYR A 62 3.49 -2.89 6.80
C TYR A 62 3.52 -4.41 6.86
N LEU A 63 4.68 -5.04 6.74
CA LEU A 63 4.84 -6.49 6.76
C LEU A 63 5.77 -6.95 7.89
N THR A 64 5.61 -8.22 8.28
CA THR A 64 6.52 -8.92 9.16
C THR A 64 6.86 -10.30 8.59
N THR A 65 8.14 -10.64 8.56
CA THR A 65 8.61 -11.96 8.16
C THR A 65 9.06 -12.75 9.40
N ARG A 66 8.51 -13.95 9.58
CA ARG A 66 8.98 -14.90 10.59
C ARG A 66 9.75 -16.05 9.93
N THR A 67 10.89 -16.42 10.52
CA THR A 67 11.68 -17.58 10.09
C THR A 67 10.80 -18.83 10.05
N GLY A 68 10.65 -19.45 8.88
CA GLY A 68 9.78 -20.61 8.65
C GLY A 68 8.27 -20.31 8.58
N GLY A 69 7.83 -19.13 9.01
CA GLY A 69 6.42 -18.72 9.07
C GLY A 69 5.91 -17.99 7.82
N GLY A 70 6.80 -17.55 6.93
CA GLY A 70 6.46 -16.72 5.77
C GLY A 70 6.26 -15.25 6.13
N THR A 71 5.78 -14.47 5.15
CA THR A 71 5.54 -13.03 5.27
C THR A 71 4.06 -12.76 5.54
N ARG A 72 3.77 -11.89 6.50
CA ARG A 72 2.42 -11.53 6.94
C ARG A 72 2.25 -10.01 7.05
N VAL A 73 1.01 -9.55 7.02
CA VAL A 73 0.67 -8.15 7.30
C VAL A 73 0.92 -7.87 8.79
N SER A 74 1.64 -6.79 9.06
CA SER A 74 1.94 -6.34 10.42
C SER A 74 0.68 -5.87 11.14
N HIS A 75 0.59 -6.13 12.45
CA HIS A 75 -0.46 -5.52 13.30
C HIS A 75 -0.34 -4.01 13.43
N ARG A 76 0.83 -3.44 13.11
CA ARG A 76 1.09 -2.00 13.12
C ARG A 76 0.71 -1.33 11.80
N ALA A 77 0.29 -2.10 10.80
CA ALA A 77 -0.13 -1.53 9.54
C ALA A 77 -1.48 -0.84 9.76
N ASP A 78 -1.45 0.49 9.79
CA ASP A 78 -2.66 1.28 9.99
C ASP A 78 -3.63 1.07 8.83
N THR A 79 -4.88 0.77 9.17
CA THR A 79 -5.97 0.74 8.20
C THR A 79 -6.59 2.13 8.11
N THR A 80 -7.05 2.49 6.92
CA THR A 80 -7.74 3.76 6.72
C THR A 80 -9.00 3.79 7.59
N PRO A 81 -9.26 4.88 8.36
CA PRO A 81 -10.49 5.01 9.12
C PRO A 81 -11.72 4.80 8.24
N ARG A 82 -12.70 4.07 8.75
CA ARG A 82 -13.92 3.68 8.01
C ARG A 82 -14.58 4.82 7.23
N PRO A 83 -14.76 6.05 7.79
CA PRO A 83 -15.39 7.14 7.06
C PRO A 83 -14.60 7.57 5.80
N VAL A 84 -13.27 7.53 5.86
CA VAL A 84 -12.40 7.88 4.72
C VAL A 84 -12.49 6.79 3.65
N LEU A 85 -12.54 5.52 4.06
CA LEU A 85 -12.73 4.41 3.13
C LEU A 85 -14.10 4.47 2.42
N GLU A 86 -15.16 4.82 3.15
CA GLU A 86 -16.50 5.02 2.59
C GLU A 86 -16.53 6.19 1.60
N ALA A 87 -15.89 7.32 1.92
CA ALA A 87 -15.76 8.45 0.99
C ALA A 87 -14.97 8.06 -0.28
N ALA A 88 -13.89 7.30 -0.15
CA ALA A 88 -13.12 6.79 -1.29
C ALA A 88 -13.95 5.85 -2.17
N ARG A 89 -14.80 4.99 -1.57
CA ARG A 89 -15.74 4.13 -2.29
C ARG A 89 -16.78 4.95 -3.05
N HIS A 90 -17.38 5.95 -2.41
CA HIS A 90 -18.33 6.85 -3.07
C HIS A 90 -17.70 7.58 -4.26
N LEU A 91 -16.43 8.02 -4.14
CA LEU A 91 -15.72 8.61 -5.26
C LEU A 91 -15.54 7.61 -6.41
N ALA A 92 -15.10 6.39 -6.12
CA ALA A 92 -14.92 5.34 -7.13
C ALA A 92 -16.24 4.99 -7.85
N ASP A 93 -17.34 4.87 -7.10
CA ASP A 93 -18.66 4.60 -7.64
C ASP A 93 -19.13 5.75 -8.53
N ALA A 94 -19.00 7.00 -8.06
CA ALA A 94 -19.39 8.18 -8.83
C ALA A 94 -18.55 8.33 -10.12
N SER A 95 -17.23 8.10 -10.05
CA SER A 95 -16.34 8.14 -11.20
C SER A 95 -16.70 7.06 -12.22
N THR A 96 -17.05 5.85 -11.77
CA THR A 96 -17.47 4.75 -12.66
C THR A 96 -18.76 5.09 -13.40
N HIS A 97 -19.76 5.63 -12.70
CA HIS A 97 -21.03 6.03 -13.32
C HIS A 97 -20.89 7.22 -14.29
N ALA A 98 -19.91 8.10 -14.04
CA ALA A 98 -19.61 9.24 -14.90
C ALA A 98 -18.56 8.94 -15.98
N GLU A 99 -18.11 7.69 -16.12
CA GLU A 99 -17.05 7.26 -17.05
C GLU A 99 -15.72 8.03 -16.90
N ILE A 100 -15.42 8.48 -15.68
CA ILE A 100 -14.16 9.14 -15.34
C ILE A 100 -13.11 8.09 -15.01
N GLY A 101 -11.99 8.10 -15.74
CA GLY A 101 -10.87 7.21 -15.49
C GLY A 101 -10.17 7.47 -14.16
N LEU A 102 -9.46 6.47 -13.64
CA LEU A 102 -8.73 6.57 -12.36
C LEU A 102 -7.78 7.76 -12.32
N ASP A 103 -7.02 7.99 -13.39
CA ASP A 103 -6.06 9.10 -13.45
C ASP A 103 -6.74 10.47 -13.34
N ASP A 104 -7.91 10.62 -13.95
CA ASP A 104 -8.70 11.86 -13.89
C ASP A 104 -9.33 12.05 -12.51
N ALA A 105 -9.88 10.97 -11.93
CA ALA A 105 -10.43 10.98 -10.58
C ALA A 105 -9.36 11.36 -9.55
N VAL A 106 -8.16 10.78 -9.66
CA VAL A 106 -7.00 11.13 -8.80
C VAL A 106 -6.57 12.57 -9.05
N ARG A 107 -6.54 13.04 -10.30
CA ARG A 107 -6.19 14.44 -10.61
C ARG A 107 -7.15 15.43 -9.98
N ILE A 108 -8.46 15.16 -10.06
CA ILE A 108 -9.50 15.98 -9.42
C ILE A 108 -9.33 15.96 -7.90
N LEU A 109 -9.19 14.78 -7.29
CA LEU A 109 -8.99 14.64 -5.85
C LEU A 109 -7.76 15.42 -5.36
N ARG A 110 -6.65 15.35 -6.10
CA ARG A 110 -5.43 16.12 -5.79
C ARG A 110 -5.65 17.62 -5.90
N ALA A 111 -6.38 18.09 -6.90
CA ALA A 111 -6.65 19.51 -7.11
C ALA A 111 -7.53 20.14 -6.01
N ILE A 112 -8.39 19.34 -5.38
CA ILE A 112 -9.26 19.78 -4.28
C ILE A 112 -8.71 19.45 -2.89
N TRP A 113 -7.63 18.65 -2.82
CA TRP A 113 -7.01 18.30 -1.55
C TRP A 113 -6.42 19.59 -0.95
N PRO A 114 -6.78 19.95 0.29
CA PRO A 114 -6.18 21.13 0.91
C PRO A 114 -4.67 20.93 0.95
N GLU A 115 -3.90 21.92 0.49
CA GLU A 115 -2.44 21.95 0.62
C GLU A 115 -2.12 21.97 2.13
N GLN A 116 -1.86 20.81 2.73
CA GLN A 116 -1.75 20.69 4.19
C GLN A 116 -0.38 21.20 4.67
N HIS A 117 -0.42 21.98 5.75
CA HIS A 117 0.72 22.45 6.56
C HIS A 117 1.99 21.58 6.46
N ARG A 118 3.06 22.22 5.98
CA ARG A 118 4.42 21.69 5.85
C ARG A 118 5.16 21.44 7.17
N GLU A 119 4.54 21.55 8.33
CA GLU A 119 5.24 21.57 9.62
C GLU A 119 4.54 20.69 10.66
N ALA A 120 4.92 19.41 10.72
CA ALA A 120 4.95 18.58 11.93
C ALA A 120 5.39 17.16 11.59
N SER A 121 6.65 17.01 11.17
CA SER A 121 7.37 15.74 11.29
C SER A 121 8.84 16.08 11.58
N GLU A 122 9.08 16.72 12.73
CA GLU A 122 10.37 16.60 13.37
C GLU A 122 10.59 15.12 13.75
N PRO A 123 11.80 14.58 13.58
CA PRO A 123 12.07 13.16 13.67
C PRO A 123 11.87 12.64 15.09
N LYS A 124 11.14 11.53 15.18
CA LYS A 124 11.02 10.65 16.35
C LYS A 124 12.34 9.93 16.61
N ASP A 125 13.36 10.68 17.03
CA ASP A 125 14.60 10.17 17.60
C ASP A 125 14.86 10.86 18.94
N ALA A 126 14.08 10.45 19.93
CA ALA A 126 14.44 10.55 21.32
C ALA A 126 14.10 9.19 21.95
N ALA A 127 14.94 8.20 21.64
CA ALA A 127 15.01 6.99 22.47
C ALA A 127 15.48 7.39 23.88
N PRO A 128 14.99 6.70 24.93
CA PRO A 128 15.23 7.11 26.31
C PRO A 128 16.54 6.54 26.86
N HIS A 129 16.94 7.12 28.00
CA HIS A 129 17.84 6.61 29.06
C HIS A 129 19.32 6.97 28.99
N PRO A 130 20.01 7.04 30.16
CA PRO A 130 19.55 6.78 31.54
C PRO A 130 19.37 8.02 32.43
#